data_AF-A0A963WBE8-F1
#
_entry.id   AF-A0A963WBE8-F1
#
_cell.length_a   1.000
_cell.length_b   1.000
_cell.length_c   1.000
_cell.angle_alpha   90.00
_cell.angle_beta   90.00
_cell.angle_gamma   90.00
#
_symmetry.space_group_name_H-M   'P 1'
#
loop_
_entity.id
_entity.type
_entity.pdbx_description
1 polymer ?
#
loop_
_entity_poly.entity_id
_entity_poly.type
_entity_poly.pdbx_seq_one_letter_code
_entity_poly.pdbx_strand_id
1 'polypeptide(L)'
;MELSVKDWDVVCQAFQRLCGSVGAEKPNHAGEPWTEELDRLLAKKWAEGETVAKIALAMGRTNGSIASRLERLDIVADRAEASRRK
;
A
#
# COMPACT_ATOMS: atom_id res chain seq x y z
N MET A 1 -7.60 -19.76 21.24
CA MET A 1 -7.74 -19.40 19.81
C MET A 1 -6.71 -18.33 19.55
N GLU A 2 -5.48 -18.74 19.24
CA GLU A 2 -4.31 -17.87 19.13
C GLU A 2 -3.93 -17.88 17.65
N LEU A 3 -4.29 -16.80 16.94
CA LEU A 3 -4.09 -16.71 15.50
C LEU A 3 -2.61 -16.47 15.22
N SER A 4 -1.97 -17.54 14.75
CA SER A 4 -0.60 -17.62 14.28
C SER A 4 -0.35 -16.65 13.13
N VAL A 5 0.42 -15.61 13.43
CA VAL A 5 1.03 -14.70 12.45
C VAL A 5 2.17 -15.45 11.76
N LYS A 6 1.90 -16.20 10.70
CA LYS A 6 2.93 -16.79 9.82
C LYS A 6 2.51 -16.75 8.37
N ASP A 7 3.52 -16.52 7.53
CA ASP A 7 3.56 -16.74 6.08
C ASP A 7 3.18 -15.56 5.16
N TRP A 8 3.77 -14.40 5.45
CA TRP A 8 3.86 -13.25 4.53
C TRP A 8 5.08 -13.32 3.57
N ASP A 9 5.88 -14.39 3.61
CA ASP A 9 7.17 -14.47 2.92
C ASP A 9 7.09 -14.75 1.40
N VAL A 10 5.93 -15.14 0.85
CA VAL A 10 5.84 -15.63 -0.54
C VAL A 10 5.11 -14.67 -1.50
N VAL A 11 4.33 -13.72 -0.99
CA VAL A 11 3.35 -12.98 -1.84
C VAL A 11 3.97 -11.85 -2.67
N CYS A 12 5.18 -11.36 -2.32
CA CYS A 12 5.68 -10.11 -2.90
C CYS A 12 6.59 -10.22 -4.14
N GLN A 13 7.23 -11.36 -4.47
CA GLN A 13 8.34 -11.31 -5.45
C GLN A 13 8.02 -11.70 -6.90
N ALA A 14 6.86 -12.29 -7.22
CA ALA A 14 6.67 -12.87 -8.58
C ALA A 14 5.54 -12.30 -9.45
N PHE A 15 4.50 -11.63 -8.90
CA PHE A 15 3.27 -11.38 -9.69
C PHE A 15 3.27 -10.08 -10.52
N GLN A 16 4.31 -9.26 -10.44
CA GLN A 16 4.33 -7.92 -11.05
C GLN A 16 4.81 -7.87 -12.51
N ARG A 17 5.03 -9.01 -13.21
CA ARG A 17 5.79 -8.96 -14.47
C ARG A 17 5.07 -9.16 -15.80
N LEU A 18 4.13 -10.07 -16.02
CA LEU A 18 3.49 -10.24 -17.34
C LEU A 18 2.20 -11.04 -17.17
N CYS A 19 1.14 -10.70 -17.92
CA CYS A 19 0.06 -11.61 -18.37
C CYS A 19 -0.62 -12.54 -17.33
N GLY A 20 -1.96 -12.51 -17.29
CA GLY A 20 -2.74 -13.72 -17.04
C GLY A 20 -3.17 -13.99 -15.60
N SER A 21 -4.48 -13.89 -15.41
CA SER A 21 -5.30 -14.65 -14.47
C SER A 21 -4.67 -15.91 -13.83
N VAL A 22 -4.21 -15.82 -12.59
CA VAL A 22 -4.38 -16.93 -11.61
C VAL A 22 -4.46 -16.35 -10.20
N GLY A 23 -5.45 -16.79 -9.44
CA GLY A 23 -5.83 -16.23 -8.14
C GLY A 23 -4.69 -16.16 -7.13
N ALA A 24 -4.31 -14.94 -6.77
CA ALA A 24 -3.52 -14.64 -5.58
C ALA A 24 -4.45 -13.98 -4.56
N GLU A 25 -4.42 -14.49 -3.34
CA GLU A 25 -5.21 -14.00 -2.20
C GLU A 25 -5.05 -12.49 -2.07
N LYS A 26 -6.18 -11.78 -2.17
CA LYS A 26 -6.21 -10.33 -2.32
C LYS A 26 -5.57 -9.72 -1.08
N PRO A 27 -4.77 -8.64 -1.22
CA PRO A 27 -4.46 -7.79 -0.07
C PRO A 27 -5.77 -7.50 0.68
N ASN A 28 -5.78 -7.61 2.01
CA ASN A 28 -7.01 -7.64 2.82
C ASN A 28 -7.97 -6.47 2.53
N HIS A 29 -7.46 -5.35 2.00
CA HIS A 29 -8.25 -4.18 1.63
C HIS A 29 -8.16 -3.82 0.14
N ALA A 30 -7.64 -4.69 -0.75
CA ALA A 30 -7.55 -4.39 -2.18
C ALA A 30 -8.95 -4.15 -2.80
N GLY A 31 -9.20 -2.91 -3.21
CA GLY A 31 -10.47 -2.50 -3.80
C GLY A 31 -11.47 -1.88 -2.80
N GLU A 32 -11.15 -1.85 -1.50
CA GLU A 32 -11.98 -1.10 -0.56
C GLU A 32 -11.87 0.41 -0.81
N PRO A 33 -12.97 1.16 -0.65
CA PRO A 33 -12.99 2.60 -0.83
C PRO A 33 -12.05 3.29 0.16
N TRP A 34 -11.42 4.38 -0.28
CA TRP A 34 -10.71 5.28 0.61
C TRP A 34 -11.74 6.04 1.45
N THR A 35 -11.69 5.85 2.76
CA THR A 35 -12.46 6.64 3.72
C THR A 35 -11.61 7.81 4.21
N GLU A 36 -12.26 8.85 4.73
CA GLU A 36 -11.54 9.98 5.34
C GLU A 36 -10.61 9.54 6.47
N GLU A 37 -10.96 8.48 7.20
CA GLU A 37 -10.11 7.92 8.26
C GLU A 37 -8.83 7.29 7.69
N LEU A 38 -8.95 6.55 6.57
CA LEU A 38 -7.79 5.99 5.89
C LEU A 38 -6.91 7.09 5.29
N ASP A 39 -7.49 8.19 4.82
CA ASP A 39 -6.74 9.35 4.33
C ASP A 39 -5.98 10.05 5.46
N ARG A 40 -6.63 10.25 6.62
CA ARG A 40 -5.97 10.79 7.81
C ARG A 40 -4.82 9.92 8.27
N LEU A 41 -5.01 8.60 8.29
CA LEU A 41 -3.97 7.65 8.67
C LEU A 41 -2.80 7.69 7.68
N LEU A 42 -3.09 7.71 6.38
CA LEU A 42 -2.09 7.82 5.32
C LEU A 42 -1.27 9.12 5.46
N ALA A 43 -1.95 10.25 5.62
CA ALA A 43 -1.32 11.55 5.79
C ALA A 43 -0.43 11.61 7.03
N LYS A 44 -0.93 11.06 8.15
CA LYS A 44 -0.16 10.97 9.40
C LYS A 44 1.12 10.16 9.21
N LYS A 45 1.03 8.94 8.66
CA LYS A 45 2.21 8.09 8.44
C LYS A 45 3.22 8.73 7.49
N TRP A 46 2.76 9.38 6.44
CA TRP A 46 3.63 10.12 5.53
C TRP A 46 4.33 11.30 6.22
N ALA A 47 3.61 12.04 7.07
CA ALA A 47 4.15 13.14 7.87
C ALA A 47 5.16 12.65 8.92
N GLU A 48 4.96 11.47 9.49
CA GLU A 48 5.92 10.77 10.35
C GLU A 48 7.19 10.32 9.61
N GLY A 49 7.25 10.50 8.29
CA GLY A 49 8.38 10.15 7.45
C GLY A 49 8.40 8.67 7.04
N GLU A 50 7.29 7.94 7.21
CA GLU A 50 7.20 6.59 6.68
C GLU A 50 7.29 6.59 5.15
N THR A 51 7.83 5.49 4.62
CA THR A 51 8.01 5.30 3.18
C THR A 51 6.77 4.64 2.61
N VAL A 52 6.53 4.82 1.30
CA VAL A 52 5.37 4.22 0.62
C VAL A 52 5.27 2.72 0.86
N ALA A 53 6.41 2.01 0.87
CA ALA A 53 6.45 0.57 1.11
C ALA A 53 6.02 0.19 2.53
N LYS A 54 6.46 0.95 3.55
CA LYS A 54 6.06 0.71 4.95
C LYS A 54 4.56 0.99 5.15
N ILE A 55 4.08 2.09 4.58
CA ILE A 55 2.67 2.46 4.64
C ILE A 55 1.80 1.41 3.94
N ALA A 56 2.22 0.97 2.75
CA ALA A 56 1.52 -0.07 1.98
C ALA A 56 1.40 -1.38 2.77
N LEU A 57 2.49 -1.81 3.41
CA LEU A 57 2.49 -2.98 4.29
C LEU A 57 1.56 -2.79 5.49
N ALA A 58 1.64 -1.65 6.17
CA ALA A 58 0.82 -1.35 7.35
C ALA A 58 -0.67 -1.26 7.04
N MET A 59 -1.04 -0.79 5.84
CA MET A 59 -2.43 -0.63 5.42
C MET A 59 -2.96 -1.81 4.58
N GLY A 60 -2.14 -2.83 4.30
CA GLY A 60 -2.52 -3.95 3.42
C GLY A 60 -2.91 -3.51 2.00
N ARG A 61 -2.22 -2.49 1.46
CA ARG A 61 -2.46 -1.91 0.13
C ARG A 61 -1.22 -2.04 -0.75
N THR A 62 -1.34 -1.73 -2.04
CA THR A 62 -0.18 -1.71 -2.96
C THR A 62 0.52 -0.36 -2.93
N ASN A 63 1.83 -0.34 -3.21
CA ASN A 63 2.61 0.89 -3.31
C ASN A 63 2.00 1.89 -4.31
N GLY A 64 1.51 1.40 -5.45
CA GLY A 64 0.84 2.24 -6.44
C GLY A 64 -0.47 2.86 -5.92
N SER A 65 -1.23 2.12 -5.10
CA SER A 65 -2.44 2.63 -4.45
C SER A 65 -2.11 3.73 -3.45
N ILE A 66 -1.07 3.54 -2.64
CA ILE A 66 -0.59 4.55 -1.68
C ILE A 66 -0.09 5.81 -2.42
N ALA A 67 0.83 5.66 -3.38
CA ALA A 67 1.40 6.79 -4.11
C ALA A 67 0.33 7.60 -4.88
N SER A 68 -0.61 6.91 -5.54
CA SER A 68 -1.70 7.56 -6.25
C SER A 68 -2.72 8.20 -5.30
N ARG A 69 -2.81 7.76 -4.04
CA ARG A 69 -3.65 8.42 -3.05
C ARG A 69 -2.97 9.65 -2.46
N LEU A 70 -1.67 9.60 -2.18
CA LEU A 70 -0.88 10.76 -1.73
C LEU A 70 -0.98 11.92 -2.71
N GLU A 71 -0.88 11.63 -4.01
CA GLU A 71 -1.04 12.62 -5.09
C GLU A 71 -2.46 13.21 -5.11
N ARG A 72 -3.51 12.38 -4.95
CA ARG A 72 -4.91 12.87 -4.91
C ARG A 72 -5.24 13.70 -3.67
N LEU A 73 -4.52 13.51 -2.58
CA LEU A 73 -4.66 14.29 -1.35
C LEU A 73 -3.77 15.54 -1.36
N ASP A 74 -3.04 15.81 -2.45
CA ASP A 74 -2.11 16.94 -2.59
C ASP A 74 -1.02 16.97 -1.50
N ILE A 75 -0.65 15.79 -0.98
CA ILE A 75 0.41 15.62 0.03
C ILE A 75 1.80 15.56 -0.63
N VAL A 76 1.83 15.12 -1.89
CA VAL A 76 3.00 15.07 -2.76
C VAL A 76 2.62 15.66 -4.10
N ALA A 77 3.56 16.30 -4.79
CA ALA A 77 3.33 16.93 -6.09
C ALA A 77 3.02 15.89 -7.17
N ASP A 78 3.67 14.71 -7.10
CA ASP A 78 3.41 13.61 -8.01
C ASP A 78 3.73 12.25 -7.36
N ARG A 79 3.23 11.18 -7.97
CA ARG A 79 3.55 9.78 -7.59
C ARG A 79 5.05 9.45 -7.63
N ALA A 80 5.85 10.17 -8.41
CA ALA A 80 7.29 9.94 -8.47
C ALA A 80 7.98 10.47 -7.21
N GLU A 81 7.49 11.57 -6.61
CA GLU A 81 7.93 12.09 -5.32
C GLU A 81 7.73 11.07 -4.22
N ALA A 82 6.54 10.48 -4.15
CA ALA A 82 6.24 9.40 -3.22
C ALA A 82 7.22 8.23 -3.38
N SER A 83 7.63 7.93 -4.61
CA SER A 83 8.55 6.84 -4.94
C SER A 83 10.03 7.18 -4.66
N ARG A 84 10.39 8.47 -4.57
CA ARG A 84 11.76 8.92 -4.26
C ARG A 84 12.13 8.72 -2.79
N ARG A 85 11.13 8.74 -1.89
CA ARG A 85 11.33 8.52 -0.44
C ARG A 85 11.52 7.02 -0.14
N LYS A 86 12.76 6.63 0.20
CA LYS A 86 13.18 5.26 0.51
C LYS A 86 13.42 5.04 1.99
#